data_AF-A0A5J4VA14-F1
#
_entry.id   AF-A0A5J4VA14-F1
#
_cell.length_a   1.000
_cell.length_b   1.000
_cell.length_c   1.000
_cell.angle_alpha   90.00
_cell.angle_beta   90.00
_cell.angle_gamma   90.00
#
_symmetry.space_group_name_H-M   'P 1'
#
loop_
_entity.id
_entity.type
_entity.pdbx_description
1 polymer ?
#
loop_
_entity_poly.entity_id
_entity_poly.type
_entity_poly.pdbx_seq_one_letter_code
_entity_poly.pdbx_strand_id
1 'polypeptide(L)'
;MIVNIFIFNHNPKNGGLFSSPNGMFKLIQGVSIFILVFSQRLLILWQFWRLVIGVGIPLILVLILIMHNPYYSFISNFLGTIPWIMFGSLRLCLEIGYIIEESSHSIIPQIVFSLVGIIIGICFIICIYFLMRILEGKKWLLTNQRLPLVDFNNKNLESEQKQVKISASRQNQISKIGNQLNIKKVIGLPKMKNPNQIEPRLRFLQLRELRTKDYLNYADYIYTTALHRHKKSANLQFHYGNFLLFFQKNWVKSQSVFKLARSSNPSVPLQFVLYCKSKEGRSSQSGNNQQSELTSMAFNSKMAQATQYHNIAKQAVSNFFENLTNPHINFDHIFPQLKIIVESEAKSRKYFGELMIMQPNNTTVLRNYARLLLDIYNDEDTAEIVLQRAEMLEDNNTISGVGLNAGNDVDLSIHSLQKKDGDVERKGFEEIVQVKSNENGIQKELNKIKIIFFHIF
;
A
#
# COMPACT_ATOMS: atom_id res chain seq x y z
N MET A 1 -2.33 15.23 12.33
CA MET A 1 -1.00 14.79 12.82
C MET A 1 -0.80 13.28 12.72
N ILE A 2 -1.75 12.45 13.20
CA ILE A 2 -1.64 10.98 13.24
C ILE A 2 -1.56 10.34 11.85
N VAL A 3 -2.30 10.88 10.86
CA VAL A 3 -2.28 10.39 9.46
C VAL A 3 -0.87 10.40 8.86
N ASN A 4 -0.01 11.34 9.28
CA ASN A 4 1.37 11.43 8.77
C ASN A 4 2.22 10.21 9.13
N ILE A 5 1.88 9.47 10.20
CA ILE A 5 2.58 8.23 10.58
C ILE A 5 2.45 7.17 9.47
N PHE A 6 1.33 7.16 8.75
CA PHE A 6 1.03 6.18 7.71
C PHE A 6 1.64 6.54 6.35
N ILE A 7 2.27 7.71 6.21
CA ILE A 7 2.95 8.11 4.97
C ILE A 7 4.37 7.54 4.98
N PHE A 8 4.55 6.42 4.29
CA PHE A 8 5.85 5.80 4.07
C PHE A 8 6.31 6.05 2.64
N ASN A 9 7.12 7.09 2.45
CA ASN A 9 7.80 7.29 1.17
C ASN A 9 9.12 6.53 1.15
N HIS A 10 9.05 5.28 0.70
CA HIS A 10 10.23 4.44 0.49
C HIS A 10 10.46 4.22 -1.01
N ASN A 11 10.67 5.30 -1.77
CA ASN A 11 11.29 5.21 -3.08
C ASN A 11 12.78 5.57 -2.97
N PRO A 12 13.69 4.58 -2.76
CA PRO A 12 15.12 4.83 -2.61
C PRO A 12 15.81 5.25 -3.92
N LYS A 13 15.12 5.18 -5.08
CA LYS A 13 15.68 5.50 -6.40
C LYS A 13 15.36 6.92 -6.88
N ASN A 14 14.17 7.45 -6.58
CA ASN A 14 13.68 8.71 -7.16
C ASN A 14 13.47 9.82 -6.10
N GLY A 15 14.33 9.87 -5.08
CA GLY A 15 14.34 10.98 -4.12
C GLY A 15 14.84 12.27 -4.76
N GLY A 16 13.96 13.01 -5.44
CA GLY A 16 14.26 14.37 -5.92
C GLY A 16 14.39 15.39 -4.79
N LEU A 17 14.60 16.67 -5.14
CA LEU A 17 14.68 17.81 -4.21
C LEU A 17 13.55 17.83 -3.17
N PHE A 18 12.34 17.41 -3.58
CA PHE A 18 11.13 17.37 -2.75
C PHE A 18 10.78 15.96 -2.23
N SER A 19 11.79 15.13 -1.95
CA SER A 19 11.57 13.83 -1.31
C SER A 19 10.83 14.02 0.02
N SER A 20 9.74 13.28 0.22
CA SER A 20 9.01 13.38 1.49
C SER A 20 9.73 12.64 2.61
N PRO A 21 9.83 13.23 3.81
CA PRO A 21 10.50 12.60 4.95
C PRO A 21 9.69 11.43 5.49
N ASN A 22 10.36 10.60 6.30
CA ASN A 22 9.70 9.57 7.10
C ASN A 22 8.49 10.15 7.87
N GLY A 23 7.35 9.46 7.80
CA GLY A 23 6.12 9.84 8.48
C GLY A 23 6.28 10.10 9.97
N MET A 24 7.14 9.33 10.66
CA MET A 24 7.47 9.55 12.07
C MET A 24 8.14 10.91 12.31
N PHE A 25 9.03 11.33 11.41
CA PHE A 25 9.70 12.62 11.53
C PHE A 25 8.72 13.78 11.28
N LYS A 26 7.78 13.65 10.32
CA LYS A 26 6.72 14.65 10.13
C LYS A 26 5.85 14.81 11.38
N LEU A 27 5.57 13.71 12.09
CA LEU A 27 4.84 13.77 13.34
C LEU A 27 5.64 14.52 14.41
N ILE A 28 6.92 14.18 14.59
CA ILE A 28 7.80 14.85 15.56
C ILE A 28 7.89 16.35 15.26
N GLN A 29 8.04 16.75 14.00
CA GLN A 29 8.01 18.16 13.58
C GLN A 29 6.68 18.82 13.95
N GLY A 30 5.55 18.19 13.65
CA GLY A 30 4.22 18.71 14.00
C GLY A 30 4.04 18.91 15.50
N VAL A 31 4.43 17.92 16.32
CA VAL A 31 4.43 18.03 17.78
C VAL A 31 5.33 19.16 18.25
N SER A 32 6.53 19.27 17.68
CA SER A 32 7.51 20.28 18.06
C SER A 32 7.00 21.70 17.77
N ILE A 33 6.38 21.91 16.60
CA ILE A 33 5.74 23.20 16.26
C ILE A 33 4.61 23.51 17.24
N PHE A 34 3.78 22.53 17.57
CA PHE A 34 2.71 22.69 18.53
C PHE A 34 3.24 23.10 19.92
N ILE A 35 4.25 22.39 20.43
CA ILE A 35 4.91 22.71 21.71
C ILE A 35 5.52 24.12 21.64
N LEU A 36 6.15 24.49 20.54
CA LEU A 36 6.78 25.78 20.37
C LEU A 36 5.74 26.92 20.42
N VAL A 37 4.65 26.82 19.66
CA VAL A 37 3.57 27.82 19.66
C VAL A 37 2.88 27.88 21.03
N PHE A 38 2.65 26.74 21.66
CA PHE A 38 2.04 26.66 22.98
C PHE A 38 2.93 27.29 24.07
N SER A 39 4.22 26.99 24.03
CA SER A 39 5.21 27.55 24.96
C SER A 39 5.35 29.06 24.81
N GLN A 40 5.29 29.58 23.57
CA GLN A 40 5.29 31.02 23.31
C GLN A 40 4.09 31.75 23.94
N ARG A 41 2.94 31.08 24.06
CA ARG A 41 1.75 31.67 24.69
C ARG A 41 1.75 31.56 26.21
N LEU A 42 2.24 30.45 26.76
CA LEU A 42 2.25 30.25 28.22
C LEU A 42 3.40 30.97 28.93
N LEU A 43 4.56 31.10 28.29
CA LEU A 43 5.77 31.63 28.91
C LEU A 43 6.01 33.11 28.61
N ILE A 44 4.94 33.88 28.38
CA ILE A 44 5.04 35.32 28.08
C ILE A 44 5.75 36.06 29.23
N LEU A 45 5.46 35.68 30.46
CA LEU A 45 6.02 36.29 31.68
C LEU A 45 7.47 35.85 31.98
N TRP A 46 7.90 34.69 31.47
CA TRP A 46 9.16 34.05 31.84
C TRP A 46 10.13 34.05 30.67
N GLN A 47 10.81 35.20 30.49
CA GLN A 47 11.70 35.48 29.35
C GLN A 47 12.80 34.41 29.17
N PHE A 48 13.43 33.95 30.26
CA PHE A 48 14.48 32.93 30.21
C PHE A 48 13.97 31.59 29.63
N TRP A 49 12.84 31.08 30.13
CA TRP A 49 12.29 29.80 29.67
C TRP A 49 11.74 29.89 28.25
N ARG A 50 11.23 31.06 27.86
CA ARG A 50 10.83 31.36 26.48
C ARG A 50 12.02 31.24 25.52
N LEU A 51 13.18 31.78 25.90
CA LEU A 51 14.43 31.64 25.11
C LEU A 51 14.87 30.19 25.03
N VAL A 52 14.94 29.48 26.16
CA VAL A 52 15.40 28.07 26.22
C VAL A 52 14.55 27.18 25.32
N ILE A 53 13.23 27.28 25.38
CA ILE A 53 12.33 26.45 24.57
C ILE A 53 12.31 26.91 23.11
N GLY A 54 12.30 28.22 22.88
CA GLY A 54 12.28 28.81 21.53
C GLY A 54 13.49 28.47 20.69
N VAL A 55 14.69 28.41 21.29
CA VAL A 55 15.94 28.02 20.61
C VAL A 55 16.23 26.52 20.73
N GLY A 56 15.86 25.91 21.86
CA GLY A 56 16.14 24.50 22.14
C GLY A 56 15.41 23.54 21.21
N ILE A 57 14.12 23.77 20.92
CA ILE A 57 13.35 22.90 20.03
C ILE A 57 13.93 22.87 18.60
N PRO A 58 14.18 24.02 17.93
CA PRO A 58 14.87 24.04 16.64
C PRO A 58 16.22 23.34 16.65
N LEU A 59 17.02 23.54 17.71
CA LEU A 59 18.32 22.90 17.86
C LEU A 59 18.20 21.37 17.93
N ILE A 60 17.25 20.86 18.73
CA ILE A 60 16.98 19.42 18.83
C ILE A 60 16.54 18.86 17.46
N LEU A 61 15.68 19.58 16.73
CA LEU A 61 15.24 19.16 15.39
C LEU A 61 16.39 19.13 14.38
N VAL A 62 17.29 20.12 14.40
CA VAL A 62 18.50 20.13 13.59
C VAL A 62 19.41 18.94 13.95
N LEU A 63 19.59 18.64 15.23
CA LEU A 63 20.37 17.47 15.68
C LEU A 63 19.74 16.15 15.21
N ILE A 64 18.42 16.02 15.28
CA ILE A 64 17.70 14.84 14.78
C ILE A 64 17.91 14.70 13.26
N LEU A 65 17.84 15.79 12.51
CA LEU A 65 18.09 15.80 11.06
C LEU A 65 19.51 15.34 10.72
N ILE A 66 20.52 15.82 11.45
CA ILE A 66 21.94 15.48 11.26
C ILE A 66 22.24 14.02 11.67
N MET A 67 21.65 13.55 12.77
CA MET A 67 21.94 12.24 13.32
C MET A 67 21.17 11.11 12.63
N HIS A 68 19.86 11.29 12.46
CA HIS A 68 18.96 10.23 11.99
C HIS A 68 18.77 10.21 10.46
N ASN A 69 19.05 11.32 9.76
CA ASN A 69 18.85 11.47 8.31
C ASN A 69 17.47 10.95 7.85
N PRO A 70 16.36 11.60 8.26
CA PRO A 70 15.01 11.10 7.98
C PRO A 70 14.62 11.16 6.49
N TYR A 71 15.32 11.96 5.67
CA TYR A 71 15.14 11.97 4.23
C TYR A 71 16.11 11.01 3.56
N TYR A 72 15.67 10.43 2.45
CA TYR A 72 16.54 9.58 1.64
C TYR A 72 17.68 10.39 1.00
N SER A 73 17.39 11.55 0.42
CA SER A 73 18.39 12.40 -0.25
C SER A 73 19.17 13.29 0.72
N PHE A 74 20.49 13.42 0.52
CA PHE A 74 21.34 14.38 1.23
C PHE A 74 20.82 15.82 1.11
N ILE A 75 20.50 16.24 -0.13
CA ILE A 75 20.03 17.60 -0.41
C ILE A 75 18.73 17.88 0.33
N SER A 76 17.80 16.92 0.39
CA SER A 76 16.55 17.09 1.12
C SER A 76 16.76 17.13 2.64
N ASN A 77 17.69 16.35 3.20
CA ASN A 77 18.05 16.47 4.62
C ASN A 77 18.61 17.87 4.92
N PHE A 78 19.51 18.37 4.07
CA PHE A 78 20.09 19.71 4.21
C PHE A 78 19.05 20.82 4.09
N LEU A 79 18.23 20.81 3.04
CA LEU A 79 17.14 21.77 2.87
C LEU A 79 16.16 21.75 4.05
N GLY A 80 15.92 20.57 4.61
CA GLY A 80 15.09 20.41 5.81
C GLY A 80 15.66 21.10 7.05
N THR A 81 16.99 21.32 7.14
CA THR A 81 17.62 22.02 8.27
C THR A 81 17.54 23.54 8.17
N ILE A 82 17.50 24.11 6.95
CA ILE A 82 17.57 25.55 6.71
C ILE A 82 16.50 26.33 7.49
N PRO A 83 15.19 25.97 7.44
CA PRO A 83 14.16 26.71 8.16
C PRO A 83 14.39 26.73 9.67
N TRP A 84 14.88 25.62 10.25
CA TRP A 84 15.09 25.51 11.69
C TRP A 84 16.32 26.29 12.16
N ILE A 85 17.37 26.33 11.34
CA ILE A 85 18.58 27.14 11.61
C ILE A 85 18.24 28.63 11.52
N MET A 86 17.53 29.04 10.47
CA MET A 86 17.09 30.43 10.31
C MET A 86 16.16 30.85 11.45
N PHE A 87 15.18 30.01 11.78
CA PHE A 87 14.27 30.29 12.88
C PHE A 87 15.01 30.37 14.23
N GLY A 88 15.89 29.41 14.54
CA GLY A 88 16.62 29.37 15.79
C GLY A 88 17.59 30.54 15.97
N SER A 89 18.34 30.90 14.91
CA SER A 89 19.27 32.03 14.92
C SER A 89 18.56 33.38 15.07
N LEU A 90 17.52 33.63 14.27
CA LEU A 90 16.69 34.84 14.40
C LEU A 90 16.07 34.93 15.79
N ARG A 91 15.54 33.82 16.32
CA ARG A 91 14.92 33.81 17.64
C ARG A 91 15.91 34.12 18.75
N LEU A 92 17.11 33.53 18.70
CA LEU A 92 18.17 33.80 19.66
C LEU A 92 18.53 35.29 19.68
N CYS A 93 18.76 35.88 18.51
CA CYS A 93 19.17 37.28 18.43
C CYS A 93 18.04 38.26 18.80
N LEU A 94 16.78 37.98 18.42
CA LEU A 94 15.65 38.83 18.79
C LEU A 94 15.38 38.84 20.30
N GLU A 95 15.53 37.70 20.97
CA GLU A 95 15.36 37.62 22.43
C GLU A 95 16.48 38.35 23.17
N ILE A 96 17.73 38.26 22.70
CA ILE A 96 18.85 39.07 23.24
C ILE A 96 18.60 40.56 22.98
N GLY A 97 18.16 40.91 21.78
CA GLY A 97 17.83 42.29 21.42
C GLY A 97 16.71 42.86 22.29
N TYR A 98 15.70 42.05 22.62
CA TYR A 98 14.60 42.44 23.51
C TYR A 98 15.07 42.74 24.94
N ILE A 99 15.97 41.92 25.50
CA ILE A 99 16.55 42.15 26.83
C ILE A 99 17.34 43.48 26.85
N ILE A 100 18.05 43.79 25.77
CA ILE A 100 18.84 45.02 25.64
C ILE A 100 17.95 46.24 25.39
N GLU A 101 16.89 46.09 24.61
CA GLU A 101 15.85 47.12 24.42
C GLU A 101 15.23 47.52 25.76
N GLU A 102 14.88 46.55 26.61
CA GLU A 102 14.35 46.79 27.96
C GLU A 102 15.31 47.63 28.82
N SER A 103 16.62 47.43 28.68
CA SER A 103 17.65 48.19 29.43
C SER A 103 17.96 49.58 28.83
N SER A 104 17.72 49.76 27.52
CA SER A 104 18.14 50.95 26.77
C SER A 104 16.99 51.90 26.43
N HIS A 105 15.73 51.47 26.63
CA HIS A 105 14.51 52.16 26.24
C HIS A 105 14.49 52.61 24.77
N SER A 106 15.21 51.90 23.90
CA SER A 106 15.32 52.19 22.46
C SER A 106 15.10 50.93 21.64
N ILE A 107 14.40 51.06 20.52
CA ILE A 107 14.12 49.96 19.57
C ILE A 107 15.32 49.63 18.66
N ILE A 108 16.33 50.50 18.64
CA ILE A 108 17.50 50.39 17.76
C ILE A 108 18.25 49.05 17.96
N PRO A 109 18.53 48.58 19.19
CA PRO A 109 19.18 47.29 19.42
C PRO A 109 18.42 46.13 18.78
N GLN A 110 17.08 46.12 18.83
CA GLN A 110 16.27 45.03 18.28
C GLN A 110 16.46 44.89 16.75
N ILE A 111 16.50 46.00 16.02
CA ILE A 111 16.73 46.02 14.57
C ILE A 111 18.15 45.54 14.25
N VAL A 112 19.15 46.02 14.99
CA VAL A 112 20.55 45.63 14.81
C VAL A 112 20.74 44.13 15.05
N PHE A 113 20.20 43.59 16.15
CA PHE A 113 20.29 42.16 16.46
C PHE A 113 19.52 41.29 15.46
N SER A 114 18.42 41.78 14.87
CA SER A 114 17.73 41.07 13.79
C SER A 114 18.63 40.87 12.56
N LEU A 115 19.34 41.91 12.12
CA LEU A 115 20.31 41.82 11.01
C LEU A 115 21.47 40.88 11.33
N VAL A 116 22.03 40.99 12.55
CA VAL A 116 23.08 40.08 13.03
C VAL A 116 22.60 38.64 13.03
N GLY A 117 21.35 38.38 13.43
CA GLY A 117 20.73 37.05 13.41
C GLY A 117 20.68 36.42 12.02
N ILE A 118 20.38 37.21 10.98
CA ILE A 118 20.38 36.73 9.58
C ILE A 118 21.79 36.30 9.16
N ILE A 119 22.80 37.12 9.45
CA ILE A 119 24.20 36.84 9.10
C ILE A 119 24.67 35.56 9.81
N ILE A 120 24.41 35.46 11.12
CA ILE A 120 24.73 34.27 11.93
C ILE A 120 24.01 33.04 11.37
N GLY A 121 22.74 33.16 10.98
CA GLY A 121 21.97 32.08 10.37
C GLY A 121 22.62 31.55 9.09
N ILE A 122 23.06 32.44 8.19
CA ILE A 122 23.77 32.07 6.95
C ILE A 122 25.08 31.34 7.26
N CYS A 123 25.88 31.85 8.21
CA CYS A 123 27.10 31.19 8.65
C CYS A 123 26.84 29.77 9.21
N PHE A 124 25.79 29.60 10.03
CA PHE A 124 25.41 28.29 10.56
C PHE A 124 24.95 27.32 9.47
N ILE A 125 24.21 27.79 8.45
CA ILE A 125 23.80 26.96 7.32
C ILE A 125 25.03 26.40 6.59
N ILE A 126 26.04 27.23 6.33
CA ILE A 126 27.29 26.80 5.68
C ILE A 126 28.04 25.79 6.57
N CYS A 127 28.15 26.08 7.87
CA CYS A 127 28.79 25.18 8.83
C CYS A 127 28.10 23.80 8.89
N ILE A 128 26.76 23.78 8.96
CA ILE A 128 25.97 22.55 9.01
C ILE A 128 26.07 21.78 7.69
N TYR A 129 26.14 22.45 6.54
CA TYR A 129 26.38 21.79 5.25
C TYR A 129 27.69 20.96 5.29
N PHE A 130 28.79 21.58 5.74
CA PHE A 130 30.08 20.88 5.86
C PHE A 130 30.02 19.76 6.89
N LEU A 131 29.40 19.99 8.06
CA LEU A 131 29.26 18.99 9.10
C LEU A 131 28.48 17.77 8.62
N MET A 132 27.34 17.98 7.95
CA MET A 132 26.53 16.89 7.38
C MET A 132 27.30 16.11 6.32
N ARG A 133 28.05 16.81 5.44
CA ARG A 133 28.84 16.18 4.39
C ARG A 133 29.97 15.30 4.96
N ILE A 134 30.63 15.74 6.03
CA ILE A 134 31.66 14.95 6.73
C ILE A 134 31.03 13.73 7.42
N LEU A 135 29.87 13.91 8.08
CA LEU A 135 29.20 12.83 8.80
C LEU A 135 28.61 11.77 7.87
N GLU A 136 28.09 12.16 6.71
CA GLU A 136 27.54 11.20 5.74
C GLU A 136 28.63 10.27 5.20
N GLY A 137 29.79 10.82 4.83
CA GLY A 137 30.93 10.03 4.36
C GLY A 137 31.44 9.02 5.40
N LYS A 138 31.41 9.37 6.69
CA LYS A 138 31.84 8.47 7.79
C LYS A 138 30.82 7.38 8.13
N LYS A 139 29.54 7.55 7.76
CA LYS A 139 28.46 6.61 8.08
C LYS A 139 28.37 5.46 7.07
N TRP A 140 29.02 5.52 5.91
CA TRP A 140 28.92 4.45 4.90
C TRP A 140 29.81 3.25 5.26
N LEU A 141 29.33 2.04 4.96
CA LEU A 141 30.13 0.79 5.08
C LEU A 141 31.07 0.62 3.88
N LEU A 142 31.80 1.67 3.56
CA LEU A 142 32.80 1.70 2.51
C LEU A 142 34.13 2.14 3.12
N THR A 143 35.23 1.70 2.52
CA THR A 143 36.56 2.22 2.84
C THR A 143 36.63 3.71 2.47
N ASN A 144 37.57 4.49 3.03
CA ASN A 144 37.77 5.92 2.68
C ASN A 144 37.93 6.17 1.16
N GLN A 145 38.27 5.13 0.40
CA GLN A 145 38.38 5.13 -1.07
C GLN A 145 37.08 4.70 -1.79
N ARG A 146 35.94 4.63 -1.09
CA ARG A 146 34.62 4.17 -1.57
C ARG A 146 34.53 2.71 -2.02
N LEU A 147 35.55 1.89 -1.72
CA LEU A 147 35.57 0.45 -2.03
C LEU A 147 34.81 -0.37 -0.97
N PRO A 148 34.25 -1.53 -1.35
CA PRO A 148 33.62 -2.44 -0.38
C PRO A 148 34.65 -2.90 0.67
N LEU A 149 34.21 -3.08 1.92
CA LEU A 149 35.07 -3.57 3.01
C LEU A 149 35.43 -5.05 2.84
N VAL A 150 34.72 -5.77 1.97
CA VAL A 150 34.90 -7.19 1.69
C VAL A 150 34.95 -7.39 0.19
N ASP A 151 36.05 -7.97 -0.31
CA ASP A 151 36.19 -8.31 -1.73
C ASP A 151 35.46 -9.63 -2.04
N PHE A 152 34.56 -9.60 -3.03
CA PHE A 152 33.75 -10.76 -3.43
C PHE A 152 34.45 -11.70 -4.42
N ASN A 153 35.57 -11.27 -5.03
CA ASN A 153 36.29 -12.09 -6.02
C ASN A 153 36.83 -13.40 -5.43
N ASN A 154 36.96 -13.54 -4.10
CA ASN A 154 37.46 -14.76 -3.45
C ASN A 154 36.37 -15.74 -3.00
N LYS A 155 35.07 -15.40 -3.05
CA LYS A 155 34.03 -16.35 -2.61
C LYS A 155 33.70 -17.43 -3.62
N ASN A 156 33.90 -17.18 -4.92
CA ASN A 156 33.79 -18.22 -5.94
C ASN A 156 34.86 -19.30 -5.72
N LEU A 157 36.06 -18.92 -5.27
CA LEU A 157 37.14 -19.86 -4.91
C LEU A 157 36.82 -20.69 -3.65
N GLU A 158 36.09 -20.14 -2.66
CA GLU A 158 35.67 -20.93 -1.47
C GLU A 158 34.49 -21.87 -1.75
N SER A 159 33.57 -21.50 -2.65
CA SER A 159 32.51 -22.42 -3.10
C SER A 159 33.04 -23.54 -4.00
N GLU A 160 34.05 -23.29 -4.82
CA GLU A 160 34.75 -24.32 -5.59
C GLU A 160 35.60 -25.23 -4.69
N GLN A 161 36.25 -24.70 -3.65
CA GLN A 161 37.02 -25.52 -2.70
C GLN A 161 36.15 -26.41 -1.80
N LYS A 162 34.88 -26.07 -1.56
CA LYS A 162 33.95 -26.94 -0.83
C LYS A 162 33.36 -28.06 -1.69
N GLN A 163 33.24 -27.88 -3.00
CA GLN A 163 32.84 -28.96 -3.92
C GLN A 163 34.00 -29.90 -4.25
N VAL A 164 35.25 -29.40 -4.31
CA VAL A 164 36.44 -30.24 -4.55
C VAL A 164 36.86 -31.05 -3.31
N LYS A 165 36.45 -30.65 -2.09
CA LYS A 165 36.77 -31.37 -0.83
C LYS A 165 35.90 -32.59 -0.55
N ILE A 166 34.87 -32.88 -1.36
CA ILE A 166 34.02 -34.08 -1.21
C ILE A 166 34.51 -35.24 -2.09
N SER A 167 35.45 -34.99 -3.01
CA SER A 167 35.94 -35.98 -3.99
C SER A 167 37.47 -36.17 -3.96
N ALA A 168 38.09 -36.15 -2.77
CA ALA A 168 39.51 -36.47 -2.64
C ALA A 168 39.83 -37.23 -1.34
N SER A 169 39.28 -38.43 -1.23
CA SER A 169 39.75 -39.45 -0.27
C SER A 169 40.64 -40.45 -1.00
N ARG A 170 41.91 -40.10 -1.23
CA ARG A 170 43.03 -41.07 -1.41
C ARG A 170 44.38 -40.36 -1.51
N GLN A 171 45.25 -40.67 -0.54
CA GLN A 171 46.72 -40.60 -0.56
C GLN A 171 47.36 -39.21 -0.78
N ASN A 172 47.92 -38.60 0.26
CA ASN A 172 49.26 -38.78 0.85
C ASN A 172 50.37 -37.97 0.16
N GLN A 173 51.09 -37.24 1.02
CA GLN A 173 52.49 -36.81 0.97
C GLN A 173 52.87 -35.39 0.49
N ILE A 174 53.76 -34.81 1.32
CA ILE A 174 54.76 -33.74 1.10
C ILE A 174 54.34 -32.30 1.45
N SER A 175 54.52 -32.02 2.75
CA SER A 175 55.37 -30.97 3.31
C SER A 175 55.79 -29.75 2.47
N LYS A 176 55.66 -28.58 3.14
CA LYS A 176 56.61 -27.45 3.15
C LYS A 176 56.90 -26.77 1.81
N ILE A 177 56.09 -25.77 1.47
CA ILE A 177 56.52 -24.39 1.16
C ILE A 177 55.33 -23.51 1.54
N GLY A 178 55.42 -22.86 2.69
CA GLY A 178 54.31 -22.09 3.25
C GLY A 178 54.82 -20.98 4.13
N ASN A 179 55.82 -20.24 3.65
CA ASN A 179 56.20 -18.97 4.23
C ASN A 179 56.21 -17.93 3.11
N GLN A 180 55.66 -16.76 3.46
CA GLN A 180 55.56 -15.54 2.67
C GLN A 180 54.44 -15.48 1.63
N LEU A 181 53.21 -15.38 2.10
CA LEU A 181 52.32 -14.33 1.61
C LEU A 181 51.51 -13.82 2.81
N ASN A 182 51.74 -12.55 3.14
CA ASN A 182 51.05 -11.77 4.16
C ASN A 182 49.56 -12.13 4.23
N ILE A 183 49.16 -12.76 5.33
CA ILE A 183 47.76 -12.82 5.75
C ILE A 183 47.38 -11.37 6.09
N LYS A 184 46.97 -10.61 5.07
CA LYS A 184 46.15 -9.42 5.25
C LYS A 184 44.89 -9.91 5.94
N LYS A 185 44.85 -9.72 7.26
CA LYS A 185 43.70 -9.87 8.15
C LYS A 185 42.44 -9.44 7.39
N VAL A 186 41.61 -10.40 6.97
CA VAL A 186 40.33 -10.11 6.32
C VAL A 186 39.51 -9.35 7.36
N ILE A 187 39.37 -8.04 7.17
CA ILE A 187 38.61 -7.17 8.05
C ILE A 187 37.15 -7.56 7.88
N GLY A 188 36.66 -8.46 8.72
CA GLY A 188 35.24 -8.82 8.75
C GLY A 188 34.39 -7.58 9.02
N LEU A 189 33.16 -7.57 8.48
CA LEU A 189 32.18 -6.50 8.71
C LEU A 189 32.11 -6.13 10.19
N PRO A 190 32.15 -4.83 10.55
CA PRO A 190 32.03 -4.41 11.93
C PRO A 190 30.75 -4.94 12.56
N LYS A 191 30.81 -5.39 13.82
CA LYS A 191 29.65 -5.95 14.53
C LYS A 191 28.59 -4.85 14.71
N MET A 192 27.57 -4.84 13.86
CA MET A 192 26.42 -3.95 13.99
C MET A 192 25.49 -4.49 15.09
N LYS A 193 25.41 -3.79 16.22
CA LYS A 193 24.57 -4.17 17.39
C LYS A 193 23.10 -3.83 17.17
N ASN A 194 22.81 -2.80 16.37
CA ASN A 194 21.45 -2.27 16.17
C ASN A 194 20.95 -2.52 14.73
N PRO A 195 19.78 -3.16 14.54
CA PRO A 195 19.25 -3.46 13.20
C PRO A 195 18.87 -2.21 12.41
N ASN A 196 18.43 -1.14 13.09
CA ASN A 196 17.98 0.09 12.44
C ASN A 196 19.11 0.93 11.84
N GLN A 197 20.38 0.62 12.14
CA GLN A 197 21.53 1.35 11.61
C GLN A 197 21.99 0.82 10.24
N ILE A 198 21.46 -0.31 9.79
CA ILE A 198 21.92 -1.00 8.57
C ILE A 198 21.45 -0.25 7.32
N GLU A 199 20.19 0.18 7.28
CA GLU A 199 19.64 0.90 6.13
C GLU A 199 20.38 2.23 5.89
N PRO A 200 20.61 3.10 6.89
CA PRO A 200 21.35 4.35 6.68
C PRO A 200 22.77 4.14 6.18
N ARG A 201 23.43 3.06 6.63
CA ARG A 201 24.80 2.69 6.23
C ARG A 201 24.92 2.18 4.79
N LEU A 202 23.80 1.72 4.22
CA LEU A 202 23.71 1.20 2.85
C LEU A 202 23.17 2.24 1.85
N ARG A 203 22.93 3.49 2.28
CA ARG A 203 22.44 4.56 1.40
C ARG A 203 23.43 5.01 0.34
N PHE A 204 24.70 4.57 0.39
CA PHE A 204 25.66 4.81 -0.69
C PHE A 204 25.14 4.32 -2.07
N LEU A 205 24.23 3.33 -2.10
CA LEU A 205 23.57 2.84 -3.32
C LEU A 205 22.68 3.89 -4.01
N GLN A 206 22.38 5.01 -3.35
CA GLN A 206 21.67 6.12 -3.98
C GLN A 206 22.50 6.78 -5.08
N LEU A 207 23.82 6.88 -4.89
CA LEU A 207 24.74 7.38 -5.90
C LEU A 207 24.68 6.47 -7.12
N ARG A 208 24.30 7.01 -8.28
CA ARG A 208 24.16 6.25 -9.52
C ARG A 208 25.46 5.54 -9.91
N GLU A 209 26.59 6.18 -9.62
CA GLU A 209 27.95 5.68 -9.87
C GLU A 209 28.29 4.41 -9.09
N LEU A 210 27.70 4.20 -7.91
CA LEU A 210 27.99 3.06 -7.03
C LEU A 210 26.96 1.92 -7.17
N ARG A 211 26.08 1.97 -8.18
CA ARG A 211 25.08 0.91 -8.45
C ARG A 211 25.63 -0.19 -9.36
N THR A 212 26.89 -0.54 -9.20
CA THR A 212 27.52 -1.65 -9.93
C THR A 212 27.10 -3.00 -9.33
N LYS A 213 27.17 -4.07 -10.12
CA LYS A 213 26.79 -5.43 -9.69
C LYS A 213 27.52 -5.86 -8.41
N ASP A 214 28.78 -5.50 -8.27
CA ASP A 214 29.60 -5.85 -7.09
C ASP A 214 29.10 -5.18 -5.81
N TYR A 215 28.70 -3.90 -5.89
CA TYR A 215 28.12 -3.17 -4.76
C TYR A 215 26.73 -3.67 -4.38
N LEU A 216 25.95 -4.15 -5.36
CA LEU A 216 24.65 -4.79 -5.11
C LEU A 216 24.82 -6.14 -4.40
N ASN A 217 25.80 -6.94 -4.80
CA ASN A 217 26.15 -8.20 -4.13
C ASN A 217 26.68 -7.95 -2.71
N TYR A 218 27.48 -6.90 -2.54
CA TYR A 218 27.95 -6.48 -1.23
C TYR A 218 26.82 -6.06 -0.29
N ALA A 219 25.87 -5.26 -0.79
CA ALA A 219 24.70 -4.87 -0.02
C ALA A 219 23.82 -6.08 0.35
N ASP A 220 23.63 -7.03 -0.57
CA ASP A 220 22.91 -8.29 -0.29
C ASP A 220 23.62 -9.10 0.81
N TYR A 221 24.95 -9.17 0.78
CA TYR A 221 25.74 -9.82 1.82
C TYR A 221 25.59 -9.13 3.19
N ILE A 222 25.56 -7.81 3.24
CA ILE A 222 25.35 -7.06 4.48
C ILE A 222 23.95 -7.34 5.04
N TYR A 223 22.91 -7.29 4.20
CA TYR A 223 21.54 -7.56 4.63
C TYR A 223 21.34 -8.99 5.09
N THR A 224 21.87 -9.98 4.37
CA THR A 224 21.77 -11.40 4.76
C THR A 224 22.50 -11.66 6.08
N THR A 225 23.73 -11.13 6.24
CA THR A 225 24.48 -11.23 7.51
C THR A 225 23.71 -10.60 8.67
N ALA A 226 23.07 -9.45 8.44
CA ALA A 226 22.27 -8.79 9.46
C ALA A 226 20.98 -9.55 9.80
N LEU A 227 20.30 -10.11 8.80
CA LEU A 227 19.10 -10.92 9.00
C LEU A 227 19.40 -12.21 9.76
N HIS A 228 20.56 -12.83 9.55
CA HIS A 228 21.00 -13.97 10.34
C HIS A 228 21.12 -13.63 11.84
N ARG A 229 21.53 -12.41 12.17
CA ARG A 229 21.68 -11.94 13.56
C ARG A 229 20.35 -11.46 14.16
N HIS A 230 19.51 -10.78 13.39
CA HIS A 230 18.27 -10.18 13.84
C HIS A 230 17.05 -10.73 13.09
N LYS A 231 16.83 -12.05 13.21
CA LYS A 231 15.74 -12.76 12.50
C LYS A 231 14.33 -12.26 12.84
N LYS A 232 14.13 -11.64 14.01
CA LYS A 232 12.83 -11.18 14.49
C LYS A 232 12.52 -9.71 14.17
N SER A 233 13.46 -8.94 13.60
CA SER A 233 13.22 -7.52 13.35
C SER A 233 12.48 -7.30 12.03
N ALA A 234 11.18 -6.99 12.12
CA ALA A 234 10.34 -6.70 10.96
C ALA A 234 10.82 -5.49 10.14
N ASN A 235 11.34 -4.43 10.79
CA ASN A 235 11.90 -3.25 10.08
C ASN A 235 13.07 -3.63 9.17
N LEU A 236 14.00 -4.47 9.65
CA LEU A 236 15.15 -4.90 8.86
C LEU A 236 14.73 -5.73 7.65
N GLN A 237 13.79 -6.66 7.86
CA GLN A 237 13.21 -7.47 6.78
C GLN A 237 12.51 -6.57 5.75
N PHE A 238 11.76 -5.57 6.19
CA PHE A 238 11.14 -4.60 5.31
C PHE A 238 12.15 -3.79 4.50
N HIS A 239 13.22 -3.28 5.11
CA HIS A 239 14.30 -2.59 4.39
C HIS A 239 15.01 -3.49 3.37
N TYR A 240 15.23 -4.77 3.72
CA TYR A 240 15.77 -5.75 2.78
C TYR A 240 14.81 -6.03 1.61
N GLY A 241 13.52 -6.20 1.89
CA GLY A 241 12.49 -6.38 0.87
C GLY A 241 12.43 -5.19 -0.10
N ASN A 242 12.55 -3.96 0.41
CA ASN A 242 12.66 -2.76 -0.42
C ASN A 242 13.95 -2.74 -1.25
N PHE A 243 15.09 -3.14 -0.68
CA PHE A 243 16.34 -3.25 -1.43
C PHE A 243 16.20 -4.22 -2.62
N LEU A 244 15.61 -5.39 -2.38
CA LEU A 244 15.35 -6.39 -3.43
C LEU A 244 14.39 -5.86 -4.51
N LEU A 245 13.33 -5.17 -4.09
CA LEU A 245 12.31 -4.61 -5.00
C LEU A 245 12.90 -3.54 -5.91
N PHE A 246 13.58 -2.55 -5.33
CA PHE A 246 14.04 -1.39 -6.07
C PHE A 246 15.37 -1.64 -6.77
N PHE A 247 16.37 -2.21 -6.10
CA PHE A 247 17.72 -2.32 -6.66
C PHE A 247 17.93 -3.61 -7.46
N GLN A 248 17.59 -4.78 -6.89
CA GLN A 248 17.76 -6.06 -7.59
C GLN A 248 16.63 -6.37 -8.57
N LYS A 249 15.48 -5.67 -8.48
CA LYS A 249 14.25 -5.98 -9.23
C LYS A 249 13.78 -7.44 -9.06
N ASN A 250 14.21 -8.12 -8.00
CA ASN A 250 13.77 -9.48 -7.69
C ASN A 250 12.49 -9.40 -6.87
N TRP A 251 11.39 -9.38 -7.60
CA TRP A 251 10.07 -9.19 -7.02
C TRP A 251 9.62 -10.38 -6.17
N VAL A 252 9.89 -11.60 -6.61
CA VAL A 252 9.49 -12.83 -5.91
C VAL A 252 10.18 -12.94 -4.55
N LYS A 253 11.50 -12.70 -4.51
CA LYS A 253 12.27 -12.69 -3.26
C LYS A 253 11.87 -11.53 -2.36
N SER A 254 11.53 -10.37 -2.93
CA SER A 254 11.02 -9.23 -2.16
C SER A 254 9.69 -9.55 -1.46
N GLN A 255 8.73 -10.16 -2.18
CA GLN A 255 7.43 -10.55 -1.62
C GLN A 255 7.54 -11.61 -0.54
N SER A 256 8.43 -12.60 -0.68
CA SER A 256 8.66 -13.59 0.37
C SER A 256 9.22 -12.95 1.64
N VAL A 257 10.14 -12.00 1.50
CA VAL A 257 10.67 -11.21 2.62
C VAL A 257 9.60 -10.34 3.26
N PHE A 258 8.70 -9.72 2.49
CA PHE A 258 7.56 -8.97 3.06
C PHE A 258 6.56 -9.85 3.80
N LYS A 259 6.33 -11.09 3.35
CA LYS A 259 5.56 -12.09 4.10
C LYS A 259 6.22 -12.41 5.43
N LEU A 260 7.54 -12.61 5.43
CA LEU A 260 8.33 -12.84 6.65
C LEU A 260 8.31 -11.64 7.60
N ALA A 261 8.32 -10.41 7.06
CA ALA A 261 8.18 -9.18 7.85
C ALA A 261 6.84 -9.11 8.59
N ARG A 262 5.75 -9.62 7.99
CA ARG A 262 4.43 -9.66 8.63
C ARG A 262 4.36 -10.63 9.79
N SER A 263 5.01 -11.80 9.68
CA SER A 263 5.03 -12.78 10.78
C SER A 263 5.95 -12.38 11.94
N SER A 264 6.83 -11.38 11.74
CA SER A 264 7.81 -10.94 12.74
C SER A 264 7.32 -9.79 13.65
N ASN A 265 6.00 -9.71 13.88
CA ASN A 265 5.33 -8.69 14.70
C ASN A 265 5.72 -7.22 14.37
N PRO A 266 5.36 -6.70 13.18
CA PRO A 266 5.64 -5.32 12.81
C PRO A 266 4.77 -4.32 13.58
N SER A 267 5.27 -3.08 13.74
CA SER A 267 4.47 -1.97 14.28
C SER A 267 3.22 -1.72 13.44
N VAL A 268 2.14 -1.21 14.04
CA VAL A 268 0.86 -0.91 13.36
C VAL A 268 1.03 -0.11 12.06
N PRO A 269 1.86 0.96 11.99
CA PRO A 269 2.08 1.67 10.74
C PRO A 269 2.74 0.82 9.66
N LEU A 270 3.71 -0.01 10.06
CA LEU A 270 4.39 -0.93 9.15
C LEU A 270 3.48 -2.07 8.67
N GLN A 271 2.55 -2.55 9.52
CA GLN A 271 1.52 -3.53 9.11
C GLN A 271 0.68 -2.99 7.96
N PHE A 272 0.23 -1.73 8.06
CA PHE A 272 -0.53 -1.07 7.00
C PHE A 272 0.27 -0.98 5.70
N VAL A 273 1.54 -0.59 5.76
CA VAL A 273 2.42 -0.53 4.57
C VAL A 273 2.61 -1.91 3.94
N LEU A 274 2.89 -2.92 4.75
CA LEU A 274 3.06 -4.29 4.28
C LEU A 274 1.78 -4.83 3.64
N TYR A 275 0.61 -4.45 4.16
CA TYR A 275 -0.68 -4.76 3.57
C TYR A 275 -0.84 -4.09 2.19
N CYS A 276 -0.57 -2.79 2.08
CA CYS A 276 -0.59 -2.07 0.80
C CYS A 276 0.38 -2.69 -0.22
N LYS A 277 1.61 -3.01 0.19
CA LYS A 277 2.64 -3.63 -0.66
C LYS A 277 2.26 -5.05 -1.10
N SER A 278 1.55 -5.80 -0.25
CA SER A 278 1.03 -7.12 -0.64
C SER A 278 -0.11 -7.01 -1.66
N LYS A 279 -0.93 -5.95 -1.60
CA LYS A 279 -1.96 -5.67 -2.61
C LYS A 279 -1.36 -5.23 -3.94
N GLU A 280 -0.39 -4.33 -3.91
CA GLU A 280 0.37 -3.87 -5.08
C GLU A 280 1.18 -5.02 -5.72
N GLY A 281 1.64 -5.98 -4.91
CA GLY A 281 2.24 -7.20 -5.42
C GLY A 281 1.24 -8.11 -6.16
N ARG A 282 -0.02 -8.16 -5.74
CA ARG A 282 -0.97 -9.00 -6.46
C ARG A 282 -1.31 -8.45 -7.85
N SER A 283 -1.00 -7.18 -8.13
CA SER A 283 -1.33 -6.54 -9.39
C SER A 283 -0.39 -6.82 -10.57
N SER A 284 0.86 -7.20 -10.29
CA SER A 284 1.93 -7.24 -11.29
C SER A 284 2.32 -8.64 -11.75
N GLN A 285 1.79 -9.70 -11.12
CA GLN A 285 2.23 -11.08 -11.37
C GLN A 285 1.09 -12.06 -11.67
N SER A 286 -0.12 -11.57 -11.91
CA SER A 286 -1.21 -12.42 -12.39
C SER A 286 -2.08 -11.68 -13.38
N GLY A 287 -1.70 -11.79 -14.66
CA GLY A 287 -2.50 -11.36 -15.79
C GLY A 287 -3.78 -12.18 -16.01
N ASN A 288 -4.01 -13.25 -15.24
CA ASN A 288 -5.23 -14.08 -15.36
C ASN A 288 -6.05 -14.25 -14.06
N ASN A 289 -5.48 -14.07 -12.85
CA ASN A 289 -6.26 -14.25 -11.61
C ASN A 289 -6.69 -12.94 -10.92
N GLN A 290 -6.29 -11.78 -11.43
CA GLN A 290 -6.77 -10.49 -10.90
C GLN A 290 -8.15 -10.09 -11.37
N GLN A 291 -8.55 -10.50 -12.58
CA GLN A 291 -9.95 -10.44 -12.96
C GLN A 291 -10.73 -11.20 -11.88
N SER A 292 -10.33 -12.43 -11.53
CA SER A 292 -11.04 -13.29 -10.59
C SER A 292 -11.13 -12.76 -9.15
N GLU A 293 -10.08 -12.23 -8.52
CA GLU A 293 -10.19 -11.72 -7.13
C GLU A 293 -10.89 -10.35 -7.03
N LEU A 294 -10.61 -9.38 -7.91
CA LEU A 294 -11.29 -8.07 -7.90
C LEU A 294 -12.72 -8.18 -8.42
N THR A 295 -12.97 -9.01 -9.45
CA THR A 295 -14.35 -9.39 -9.78
C THR A 295 -14.96 -10.15 -8.62
N SER A 296 -14.29 -11.05 -7.88
CA SER A 296 -14.93 -11.74 -6.75
C SER A 296 -15.34 -10.79 -5.62
N MET A 297 -14.52 -9.78 -5.28
CA MET A 297 -14.90 -8.79 -4.26
C MET A 297 -16.01 -7.86 -4.76
N ALA A 298 -15.90 -7.37 -6.00
CA ALA A 298 -16.93 -6.53 -6.62
C ALA A 298 -18.23 -7.33 -6.83
N PHE A 299 -18.13 -8.59 -7.20
CA PHE A 299 -19.22 -9.55 -7.37
C PHE A 299 -19.89 -9.84 -6.05
N ASN A 300 -19.14 -10.20 -5.00
CA ASN A 300 -19.70 -10.44 -3.66
C ASN A 300 -20.38 -9.17 -3.11
N SER A 301 -19.79 -8.00 -3.34
CA SER A 301 -20.40 -6.72 -2.96
C SER A 301 -21.69 -6.45 -3.73
N LYS A 302 -21.70 -6.66 -5.06
CA LYS A 302 -22.90 -6.47 -5.90
C LYS A 302 -23.98 -7.52 -5.60
N MET A 303 -23.59 -8.76 -5.33
CA MET A 303 -24.48 -9.85 -4.91
C MET A 303 -25.13 -9.55 -3.56
N ALA A 304 -24.37 -9.04 -2.60
CA ALA A 304 -24.90 -8.59 -1.31
C ALA A 304 -25.88 -7.42 -1.49
N GLN A 305 -25.58 -6.45 -2.36
CA GLN A 305 -26.48 -5.34 -2.66
C GLN A 305 -27.77 -5.80 -3.38
N ALA A 306 -27.64 -6.67 -4.39
CA ALA A 306 -28.77 -7.24 -5.12
C ALA A 306 -29.74 -7.98 -4.18
N THR A 307 -29.20 -8.87 -3.33
CA THR A 307 -30.00 -9.62 -2.35
C THR A 307 -30.62 -8.73 -1.28
N GLN A 308 -29.92 -7.69 -0.82
CA GLN A 308 -30.46 -6.71 0.11
C GLN A 308 -31.65 -5.97 -0.49
N TYR A 309 -31.53 -5.43 -1.71
CA TYR A 309 -32.63 -4.72 -2.36
C TYR A 309 -33.80 -5.63 -2.72
N HIS A 310 -33.54 -6.89 -3.11
CA HIS A 310 -34.59 -7.89 -3.28
C HIS A 310 -35.38 -8.15 -1.99
N ASN A 311 -34.69 -8.34 -0.86
CA ASN A 311 -35.34 -8.54 0.44
C ASN A 311 -36.17 -7.33 0.88
N ILE A 312 -35.66 -6.11 0.64
CA ILE A 312 -36.41 -4.86 0.91
C ILE A 312 -37.67 -4.81 0.05
N ALA A 313 -37.58 -5.11 -1.25
CA ALA A 313 -38.72 -5.14 -2.14
C ALA A 313 -39.76 -6.16 -1.67
N LYS A 314 -39.32 -7.38 -1.33
CA LYS A 314 -40.19 -8.46 -0.84
C LYS A 314 -40.92 -8.07 0.43
N GLN A 315 -40.22 -7.52 1.42
CA GLN A 315 -40.82 -7.04 2.67
C GLN A 315 -41.81 -5.90 2.42
N ALA A 316 -41.48 -4.96 1.53
CA ALA A 316 -42.38 -3.87 1.18
C ALA A 316 -43.65 -4.36 0.48
N VAL A 317 -43.55 -5.37 -0.40
CA VAL A 317 -44.70 -6.05 -1.03
C VAL A 317 -45.57 -6.74 0.04
N SER A 318 -44.97 -7.49 0.96
CA SER A 318 -45.72 -8.13 2.05
C SER A 318 -46.46 -7.11 2.92
N ASN A 319 -45.77 -6.05 3.36
CA ASN A 319 -46.38 -4.99 4.18
C ASN A 319 -47.49 -4.23 3.43
N PHE A 320 -47.34 -4.07 2.11
CA PHE A 320 -48.35 -3.47 1.25
C PHE A 320 -49.62 -4.31 1.23
N PHE A 321 -49.49 -5.63 0.98
CA PHE A 321 -50.64 -6.52 0.98
C PHE A 321 -51.23 -6.73 2.38
N GLU A 322 -50.42 -6.74 3.44
CA GLU A 322 -50.90 -6.79 4.83
C GLU A 322 -51.76 -5.56 5.16
N ASN A 323 -51.33 -4.36 4.75
CA ASN A 323 -52.12 -3.15 4.94
C ASN A 323 -53.43 -3.17 4.13
N LEU A 324 -53.42 -3.74 2.92
CA LEU A 324 -54.62 -3.87 2.08
C LEU A 324 -55.59 -4.96 2.58
N THR A 325 -55.09 -5.98 3.25
CA THR A 325 -55.91 -7.07 3.82
C THR A 325 -56.40 -6.76 5.24
N ASN A 326 -55.88 -5.71 5.87
CA ASN A 326 -56.33 -5.25 7.18
C ASN A 326 -57.75 -4.63 7.09
N PRO A 327 -58.70 -4.97 7.99
CA PRO A 327 -60.01 -4.33 8.04
C PRO A 327 -59.96 -2.80 8.19
N HIS A 328 -58.85 -2.23 8.66
CA HIS A 328 -58.59 -0.78 8.67
C HIS A 328 -57.41 -0.41 7.78
N ILE A 329 -57.66 -0.24 6.49
CA ILE A 329 -56.66 0.13 5.48
C ILE A 329 -56.11 1.54 5.77
N ASN A 330 -54.79 1.65 5.94
CA ASN A 330 -54.13 2.94 6.10
C ASN A 330 -53.64 3.47 4.74
N PHE A 331 -54.43 4.38 4.14
CA PHE A 331 -54.14 4.96 2.83
C PHE A 331 -52.85 5.78 2.78
N ASP A 332 -52.41 6.35 3.90
CA ASP A 332 -51.19 7.16 3.97
C ASP A 332 -49.93 6.31 3.75
N HIS A 333 -50.00 5.01 4.01
CA HIS A 333 -48.87 4.09 3.91
C HIS A 333 -48.76 3.39 2.55
N ILE A 334 -49.85 3.37 1.76
CA ILE A 334 -49.92 2.69 0.46
C ILE A 334 -48.91 3.30 -0.52
N PHE A 335 -48.92 4.62 -0.68
CA PHE A 335 -48.06 5.29 -1.66
C PHE A 335 -46.56 5.22 -1.31
N PRO A 336 -46.13 5.47 -0.05
CA PRO A 336 -44.75 5.25 0.37
C PRO A 336 -44.26 3.81 0.18
N GLN A 337 -45.09 2.81 0.51
CA GLN A 337 -44.74 1.40 0.31
C GLN A 337 -44.58 1.07 -1.18
N LEU A 338 -45.52 1.52 -2.02
CA LEU A 338 -45.43 1.34 -3.48
C LEU A 338 -44.16 1.97 -4.06
N LYS A 339 -43.79 3.17 -3.60
CA LYS A 339 -42.55 3.82 -4.01
C LYS A 339 -41.31 3.00 -3.64
N ILE A 340 -41.27 2.45 -2.42
CA ILE A 340 -40.16 1.61 -1.97
C ILE A 340 -40.08 0.33 -2.82
N ILE A 341 -41.21 -0.30 -3.13
CA ILE A 341 -41.26 -1.50 -3.99
C ILE A 341 -40.62 -1.20 -5.35
N VAL A 342 -41.09 -0.15 -6.05
CA VAL A 342 -40.59 0.21 -7.39
C VAL A 342 -39.11 0.58 -7.37
N GLU A 343 -38.67 1.39 -6.40
CA GLU A 343 -37.26 1.82 -6.35
C GLU A 343 -36.30 0.68 -5.99
N SER A 344 -36.68 -0.19 -5.04
CA SER A 344 -35.83 -1.30 -4.60
C SER A 344 -35.80 -2.43 -5.62
N GLU A 345 -36.92 -2.72 -6.27
CA GLU A 345 -37.02 -3.66 -7.39
C GLU A 345 -36.13 -3.23 -8.56
N ALA A 346 -36.23 -1.99 -9.02
CA ALA A 346 -35.45 -1.50 -10.16
C ALA A 346 -33.93 -1.57 -9.88
N LYS A 347 -33.52 -1.24 -8.65
CA LYS A 347 -32.12 -1.36 -8.21
C LYS A 347 -31.67 -2.82 -8.16
N SER A 348 -32.49 -3.70 -7.59
CA SER A 348 -32.21 -5.14 -7.53
C SER A 348 -32.02 -5.74 -8.92
N ARG A 349 -32.95 -5.47 -9.85
CA ARG A 349 -32.90 -5.93 -11.24
C ARG A 349 -31.62 -5.48 -11.94
N LYS A 350 -31.24 -4.21 -11.78
CA LYS A 350 -29.99 -3.67 -12.34
C LYS A 350 -28.76 -4.43 -11.85
N TYR A 351 -28.64 -4.66 -10.54
CA TYR A 351 -27.49 -5.38 -9.99
C TYR A 351 -27.46 -6.85 -10.44
N PHE A 352 -28.60 -7.54 -10.50
CA PHE A 352 -28.66 -8.91 -11.05
C PHE A 352 -28.28 -8.95 -12.53
N GLY A 353 -28.73 -7.98 -13.33
CA GLY A 353 -28.30 -7.83 -14.73
C GLY A 353 -26.78 -7.69 -14.86
N GLU A 354 -26.18 -6.81 -14.07
CA GLU A 354 -24.73 -6.63 -14.04
C GLU A 354 -24.00 -7.89 -13.56
N LEU A 355 -24.55 -8.64 -12.60
CA LEU A 355 -23.97 -9.89 -12.11
C LEU A 355 -24.01 -11.01 -13.16
N MET A 356 -25.09 -11.10 -13.95
CA MET A 356 -25.20 -12.07 -15.04
C MET A 356 -24.24 -11.75 -16.20
N ILE A 357 -23.97 -10.47 -16.46
CA ILE A 357 -22.94 -10.06 -17.43
C ILE A 357 -21.53 -10.43 -16.91
N MET A 358 -21.28 -10.24 -15.62
CA MET A 358 -19.98 -10.54 -15.00
C MET A 358 -19.67 -12.05 -14.93
N GLN A 359 -20.66 -12.86 -14.55
CA GLN A 359 -20.52 -14.31 -14.42
C GLN A 359 -21.77 -15.02 -14.97
N PRO A 360 -21.86 -15.26 -16.29
CA PRO A 360 -23.05 -15.81 -16.92
C PRO A 360 -23.36 -17.25 -16.49
N ASN A 361 -22.36 -17.98 -16.00
CA ASN A 361 -22.49 -19.39 -15.63
C ASN A 361 -22.68 -19.60 -14.12
N ASN A 362 -22.91 -18.53 -13.34
CA ASN A 362 -23.10 -18.64 -11.90
C ASN A 362 -24.56 -19.00 -11.56
N THR A 363 -24.79 -20.24 -11.15
CA THR A 363 -26.13 -20.80 -10.88
C THR A 363 -26.82 -20.12 -9.69
N THR A 364 -26.04 -19.59 -8.74
CA THR A 364 -26.59 -18.85 -7.58
C THR A 364 -27.18 -17.51 -8.01
N VAL A 365 -26.57 -16.80 -8.97
CA VAL A 365 -27.10 -15.53 -9.50
C VAL A 365 -28.41 -15.78 -10.24
N LEU A 366 -28.44 -16.80 -11.11
CA LEU A 366 -29.63 -17.17 -11.88
C LEU A 366 -30.80 -17.53 -10.97
N ARG A 367 -30.58 -18.36 -9.95
CA ARG A 367 -31.63 -18.73 -8.97
C ARG A 367 -32.13 -17.53 -8.17
N ASN A 368 -31.24 -16.67 -7.71
CA ASN A 368 -31.65 -15.48 -6.95
C ASN A 368 -32.43 -14.49 -7.83
N TYR A 369 -32.10 -14.40 -9.11
CA TYR A 369 -32.86 -13.60 -10.07
C TYR A 369 -34.24 -14.23 -10.37
N ALA A 370 -34.33 -15.55 -10.55
CA ALA A 370 -35.61 -16.23 -10.70
C ALA A 370 -36.53 -16.04 -9.49
N ARG A 371 -35.98 -16.05 -8.27
CA ARG A 371 -36.76 -15.71 -7.05
C ARG A 371 -37.29 -14.28 -7.07
N LEU A 372 -36.51 -13.31 -7.53
CA LEU A 372 -36.99 -11.94 -7.73
C LEU A 372 -38.15 -11.90 -8.73
N LEU A 373 -38.07 -12.67 -9.82
CA LEU A 373 -39.12 -12.76 -10.84
C LEU A 373 -40.45 -13.28 -10.25
N LEU A 374 -40.37 -14.36 -9.46
CA LEU A 374 -41.53 -14.95 -8.79
C LEU A 374 -42.09 -14.04 -7.69
N ASP A 375 -41.24 -13.59 -6.75
CA ASP A 375 -41.69 -12.89 -5.54
C ASP A 375 -42.30 -11.50 -5.84
N ILE A 376 -41.84 -10.81 -6.90
CA ILE A 376 -42.22 -9.42 -7.18
C ILE A 376 -43.10 -9.27 -8.42
N TYR A 377 -42.87 -10.04 -9.49
CA TYR A 377 -43.62 -9.88 -10.75
C TYR A 377 -44.57 -11.03 -11.04
N ASN A 378 -44.48 -12.12 -10.28
CA ASN A 378 -45.25 -13.34 -10.53
C ASN A 378 -45.08 -13.85 -11.98
N ASP A 379 -43.89 -13.69 -12.56
CA ASP A 379 -43.54 -14.09 -13.92
C ASP A 379 -42.98 -15.52 -13.90
N GLU A 380 -43.88 -16.49 -13.75
CA GLU A 380 -43.55 -17.92 -13.62
C GLU A 380 -42.85 -18.46 -14.86
N ASP A 381 -43.33 -18.10 -16.06
CA ASP A 381 -42.77 -18.56 -17.34
C ASP A 381 -41.30 -18.16 -17.49
N THR A 382 -40.97 -16.88 -17.21
CA THR A 382 -39.59 -16.40 -17.33
C THR A 382 -38.72 -16.95 -16.20
N ALA A 383 -39.26 -17.11 -15.00
CA ALA A 383 -38.55 -17.69 -13.88
C ALA A 383 -38.16 -19.17 -14.15
N GLU A 384 -39.08 -19.95 -14.72
CA GLU A 384 -38.86 -21.36 -15.07
C GLU A 384 -37.74 -21.51 -16.09
N ILE A 385 -37.74 -20.68 -17.15
CA ILE A 385 -36.66 -20.68 -18.15
C ILE A 385 -35.30 -20.39 -17.51
N VAL A 386 -35.24 -19.43 -16.57
CA VAL A 386 -33.99 -19.09 -15.87
C VAL A 386 -33.55 -20.20 -14.91
N LEU A 387 -34.48 -20.87 -14.24
CA LEU A 387 -34.21 -22.00 -13.36
C LEU A 387 -33.71 -23.23 -14.13
N GLN A 388 -34.38 -23.57 -15.24
CA GLN A 388 -33.97 -24.67 -16.12
C GLN A 388 -32.55 -24.44 -16.67
N ARG A 389 -32.22 -23.19 -17.03
CA ARG A 389 -30.84 -22.83 -17.41
C ARG A 389 -29.85 -23.04 -16.27
N ALA A 390 -30.22 -22.71 -15.02
CA ALA A 390 -29.37 -22.94 -13.87
C ALA A 390 -29.15 -24.44 -13.61
N GLU A 391 -30.16 -25.28 -13.81
CA GLU A 391 -30.07 -26.75 -13.69
C GLU A 391 -29.15 -27.35 -14.75
N MET A 392 -29.32 -26.97 -16.02
CA MET A 392 -28.45 -27.41 -17.11
C MET A 392 -26.97 -27.08 -16.86
N LEU A 393 -26.67 -25.93 -16.23
CA LEU A 393 -25.30 -25.54 -15.87
C LEU A 393 -24.71 -26.37 -14.71
N GLU A 394 -25.54 -26.89 -13.81
CA GLU A 394 -25.09 -27.78 -12.72
C GLU A 394 -24.86 -29.20 -13.20
N ASP A 395 -25.71 -29.71 -14.08
CA ASP A 395 -25.55 -31.02 -14.71
C ASP A 395 -24.26 -31.09 -15.54
N ASN A 396 -23.93 -30.02 -16.29
CA ASN A 396 -22.68 -29.96 -17.05
C ASN A 396 -21.42 -29.87 -16.15
N ASN A 397 -21.51 -29.21 -14.99
CA ASN A 397 -20.41 -29.13 -14.03
C ASN A 397 -20.19 -30.44 -13.26
N THR A 398 -21.23 -31.23 -13.04
CA THR A 398 -21.15 -32.54 -12.37
C THR A 398 -20.58 -33.63 -13.31
N ILE A 399 -20.92 -33.60 -14.60
CA ILE A 399 -20.36 -34.52 -15.60
C ILE A 399 -18.84 -34.33 -15.80
N SER A 400 -18.36 -33.08 -15.72
CA SER A 400 -16.93 -32.75 -15.80
C SER A 400 -16.11 -33.21 -14.58
N GLY A 401 -16.78 -33.61 -13.48
CA GLY A 401 -16.15 -34.09 -12.25
C GLY A 401 -16.00 -35.62 -12.15
N VAL A 402 -16.62 -36.39 -13.06
CA VAL A 402 -16.71 -37.86 -12.94
C VAL A 402 -15.99 -38.62 -14.09
N GLY A 403 -15.51 -37.94 -15.13
CA GLY A 403 -14.94 -38.59 -16.31
C GLY A 403 -13.46 -38.30 -16.58
N LEU A 404 -12.54 -38.91 -15.82
CA LEU A 404 -11.15 -39.11 -16.27
C LEU A 404 -10.67 -40.54 -15.98
N ASN A 405 -11.18 -41.47 -16.79
CA ASN A 405 -10.48 -42.70 -17.18
C ASN A 405 -11.19 -43.29 -18.41
N ALA A 406 -10.82 -42.81 -19.61
CA ALA A 406 -10.70 -43.61 -20.84
C ALA A 406 -10.54 -42.70 -22.08
N GLY A 407 -9.40 -42.85 -22.77
CA GLY A 407 -9.36 -43.07 -24.23
C GLY A 407 -9.67 -41.90 -25.18
N ASN A 408 -8.58 -41.42 -25.80
CA ASN A 408 -8.47 -40.52 -26.95
C ASN A 408 -9.44 -40.79 -28.14
N ASP A 409 -9.71 -39.70 -28.86
CA ASP A 409 -10.05 -39.58 -30.31
C ASP A 409 -11.38 -38.90 -30.67
N VAL A 410 -11.73 -37.73 -30.11
CA VAL A 410 -12.71 -36.80 -30.74
C VAL A 410 -12.45 -35.34 -30.31
N ASP A 411 -11.34 -34.71 -30.75
CA ASP A 411 -10.95 -33.38 -30.21
C ASP A 411 -10.81 -32.24 -31.25
N LEU A 412 -11.47 -32.35 -32.42
CA LEU A 412 -11.39 -31.29 -33.45
C LEU A 412 -12.72 -30.72 -33.96
N SER A 413 -13.87 -31.24 -33.49
CA SER A 413 -15.20 -30.84 -33.96
C SER A 413 -16.06 -30.13 -32.91
N ILE A 414 -15.74 -30.22 -31.61
CA ILE A 414 -16.55 -29.63 -30.53
C ILE A 414 -16.17 -28.15 -30.28
N HIS A 415 -14.91 -27.79 -30.49
CA HIS A 415 -14.39 -26.45 -30.16
C HIS A 415 -14.87 -25.33 -31.12
N SER A 416 -15.41 -25.69 -32.30
CA SER A 416 -15.96 -24.75 -33.29
C SER A 416 -17.48 -24.57 -33.19
N LEU A 417 -18.20 -25.50 -32.54
CA LEU A 417 -19.64 -25.40 -32.28
C LEU A 417 -19.94 -24.60 -31.00
N GLN A 418 -19.16 -24.80 -29.92
CA GLN A 418 -19.32 -24.06 -28.66
C GLN A 418 -19.09 -22.54 -28.78
N LYS A 419 -18.27 -22.10 -29.75
CA LYS A 419 -18.00 -20.67 -29.96
C LYS A 419 -19.11 -19.97 -30.76
N LYS A 420 -19.88 -20.73 -31.55
CA LYS A 420 -20.94 -20.18 -32.41
C LYS A 420 -22.27 -20.02 -31.65
N ASP A 421 -22.60 -20.98 -30.77
CA ASP A 421 -23.85 -20.91 -29.99
C ASP A 421 -23.77 -19.87 -28.86
N GLY A 422 -22.63 -19.77 -28.18
CA GLY A 422 -22.43 -18.76 -27.12
C GLY A 422 -22.44 -17.30 -27.60
N ASP A 423 -22.06 -17.03 -28.85
CA ASP A 423 -22.07 -15.69 -29.46
C ASP A 423 -23.44 -15.33 -30.07
N VAL A 424 -24.25 -16.32 -30.48
CA VAL A 424 -25.63 -16.12 -30.97
C VAL A 424 -26.60 -15.96 -29.80
N GLU A 425 -26.44 -16.73 -28.72
CA GLU A 425 -27.25 -16.62 -27.50
C GLU A 425 -26.93 -15.37 -26.68
N ARG A 426 -25.66 -14.91 -26.67
CA ARG A 426 -25.31 -13.60 -26.08
C ARG A 426 -26.04 -12.45 -26.76
N LYS A 427 -26.17 -12.48 -28.09
CA LYS A 427 -26.89 -11.45 -28.85
C LYS A 427 -28.40 -11.52 -28.58
N GLY A 428 -28.99 -12.71 -28.54
CA GLY A 428 -30.41 -12.86 -28.18
C GLY A 428 -30.73 -12.42 -26.76
N PHE A 429 -29.82 -12.64 -25.81
CA PHE A 429 -30.00 -12.23 -24.41
C PHE A 429 -29.72 -10.74 -24.18
N GLU A 430 -28.73 -10.16 -24.86
CA GLU A 430 -28.52 -8.71 -24.91
C GLU A 430 -29.73 -7.99 -25.53
N GLU A 431 -30.40 -8.60 -26.51
CA GLU A 431 -31.63 -8.09 -27.09
C GLU A 431 -32.79 -8.14 -26.09
N ILE A 432 -32.95 -9.23 -25.31
CA ILE A 432 -33.99 -9.33 -24.25
C ILE A 432 -33.73 -8.33 -23.10
N VAL A 433 -32.47 -8.09 -22.74
CA VAL A 433 -32.08 -7.16 -21.66
C VAL A 433 -32.12 -5.69 -22.12
N GLN A 434 -31.76 -5.39 -23.37
CA GLN A 434 -31.82 -4.03 -23.92
C GLN A 434 -33.24 -3.60 -24.31
N VAL A 435 -34.07 -4.50 -24.87
CA VAL A 435 -35.43 -4.17 -25.35
C VAL A 435 -36.37 -3.72 -24.21
N LYS A 436 -36.07 -4.05 -22.95
CA LYS A 436 -36.84 -3.58 -21.78
C LYS A 436 -36.18 -2.45 -20.96
N SER A 437 -34.96 -2.00 -21.32
CA SER A 437 -34.26 -0.91 -20.59
C SER A 437 -34.56 0.50 -21.11
N ASN A 438 -35.25 0.65 -22.24
CA ASN A 438 -35.66 1.96 -22.75
C ASN A 438 -36.67 2.60 -21.80
N GLU A 439 -36.41 3.85 -21.39
CA GLU A 439 -37.19 4.67 -20.44
C GLU A 439 -38.69 4.80 -20.78
N ASN A 440 -39.11 4.37 -21.98
CA ASN A 440 -40.52 4.20 -22.37
C ASN A 440 -41.23 3.02 -21.67
N GLY A 441 -40.49 2.10 -21.04
CA GLY A 441 -41.02 0.95 -20.29
C GLY A 441 -41.69 1.33 -18.97
N ILE A 442 -41.22 2.40 -18.31
CA ILE A 442 -41.79 2.87 -17.04
C ILE A 442 -43.20 3.43 -17.25
N GLN A 443 -43.42 4.17 -18.34
CA GLN A 443 -44.75 4.63 -18.79
C GLN A 443 -45.66 3.46 -19.19
N LYS A 444 -45.10 2.41 -19.81
CA LYS A 444 -45.85 1.23 -20.26
C LYS A 444 -46.27 0.32 -19.09
N GLU A 445 -45.43 0.17 -18.07
CA GLU A 445 -45.74 -0.58 -16.84
C GLU A 445 -46.67 0.22 -15.91
N LEU A 446 -46.55 1.56 -15.83
CA LEU A 446 -47.56 2.42 -15.20
C LEU A 446 -48.94 2.32 -15.88
N ASN A 447 -48.97 2.17 -17.21
CA ASN A 447 -50.22 1.96 -17.96
C ASN A 447 -50.78 0.53 -17.80
N LYS A 448 -49.93 -0.50 -17.67
CA LYS A 448 -50.40 -1.86 -17.31
C LYS A 448 -50.97 -1.93 -15.90
N ILE A 449 -50.34 -1.26 -14.93
CA ILE A 449 -50.85 -1.15 -13.56
C ILE A 449 -52.18 -0.38 -13.54
N LYS A 450 -52.34 0.67 -14.37
CA LYS A 450 -53.64 1.33 -14.59
C LYS A 450 -54.71 0.39 -15.17
N ILE A 451 -54.35 -0.48 -16.11
CA ILE A 451 -55.29 -1.46 -16.70
C ILE A 451 -55.70 -2.52 -15.68
N ILE A 452 -54.78 -2.98 -14.82
CA ILE A 452 -55.09 -3.89 -13.71
C ILE A 452 -56.02 -3.21 -12.69
N PHE A 453 -55.82 -1.92 -12.42
CA PHE A 453 -56.69 -1.13 -11.53
C PHE A 453 -58.10 -0.90 -12.10
N PHE A 454 -58.26 -0.89 -13.43
CA PHE A 454 -59.56 -0.71 -14.12
C PHE A 454 -60.31 -2.03 -14.36
N HIS A 455 -59.67 -3.17 -14.07
CA HIS A 455 -60.31 -4.49 -14.18
C HIS A 455 -60.69 -5.08 -12.81
N ILE A 456 -60.22 -4.48 -11.72
CA ILE A 456 -60.46 -4.89 -10.32
C ILE A 456 -61.42 -3.93 -9.59
N PHE A 457 -61.66 -2.73 -10.13
CA PHE A 457 -62.80 -1.87 -9.84
C PHE A 457 -63.69 -1.80 -11.09
#